data_AF-A0A6G4A3N8-F1
#
_entry.id   AF-A0A6G4A3N8-F1
#
_cell.length_a   1.000
_cell.length_b   1.000
_cell.length_c   1.000
_cell.angle_alpha   90.00
_cell.angle_beta   90.00
_cell.angle_gamma   90.00
#
_symmetry.space_group_name_H-M   'P 1'
#
loop_
_entity.id
_entity.type
_entity.pdbx_description
1 polymer ?
#
loop_
_entity_poly.entity_id
_entity_poly.type
_entity_poly.pdbx_seq_one_letter_code
_entity_poly.pdbx_strand_id
1 'polypeptide(L)'
;MPTLINFNSLVPEKQRLTFLGDSITNSGLFIAYMDAYFRQHMPERNITLINLGVNSETVSGLSEPDHPFPRPCLQDRLSTALEQSKPDWVVIGYGMNDGIYSPYSEDHFKAYQEGIRKVVYEVKRRGVKAIVMTPPPFDAASFEGELILSGSYSWKTPYRSYNEVLKRYADWLLSLGNEVDGIVDIYQPLLQSVEAERRKDPSYLSGDGIHPNAKGHWVMAKILLGELFNITLAREPAYVEKPEEDAFFTIVQNRHSILSAAWKEHVGHTNPNKDEALPLHEAILRSAEMDEQIGHLLKEQSDAIMEQPFENGAVRKDFYLNGREAVLICPQTPAPGRPWVWRAEFLGAFDYADRALLEEGWHLAYYRLSHMFGCPYAISLMHHFQQHLEISYNLSPRAVMFGFSRGGLYAMNYAAAYPNNVRLLYLDAPVLDIRSWPGGKGQGQGSPKDWEKCLAIYGINDETAKGFYGNPLDHIDKIASALLPIMVVVGDRDRVVPFEENTAILEARIRSLKGNIQVLVKPGIDHHPHSLEDPEPIIEFIKKH
;
A
#
# COMPACT_ATOMS: atom_id res chain seq x y z
N MET A 1 0.33 -3.10 17.15
CA MET A 1 1.72 -2.84 16.74
C MET A 1 1.91 -1.32 16.68
N PRO A 2 3.14 -0.80 16.58
CA PRO A 2 3.33 0.58 16.18
C PRO A 2 3.28 0.66 14.65
N THR A 3 2.34 1.44 14.13
CA THR A 3 2.31 1.78 12.70
C THR A 3 3.27 2.94 12.41
N LEU A 4 3.83 2.93 11.21
CA LEU A 4 4.74 3.98 10.73
C LEU A 4 4.01 5.11 10.00
N ILE A 5 2.69 4.95 9.82
CA ILE A 5 1.85 5.94 9.16
C ILE A 5 1.77 7.19 10.04
N ASN A 6 2.08 8.33 9.43
CA ASN A 6 2.02 9.61 10.12
C ASN A 6 0.58 10.07 10.36
N PHE A 7 0.43 10.97 11.32
CA PHE A 7 -0.79 11.76 11.51
C PHE A 7 -1.27 12.35 10.17
N ASN A 8 -2.58 12.33 9.96
CA ASN A 8 -3.25 12.71 8.72
C ASN A 8 -2.76 11.96 7.48
N SER A 9 -2.10 10.82 7.62
CA SER A 9 -1.55 10.05 6.49
C SER A 9 -0.60 10.87 5.60
N LEU A 10 0.11 11.84 6.19
CA LEU A 10 1.05 12.69 5.47
C LEU A 10 2.30 11.90 5.06
N VAL A 11 2.69 12.03 3.80
CA VAL A 11 4.01 11.62 3.32
C VAL A 11 5.02 12.67 3.78
N PRO A 12 6.10 12.31 4.49
CA PRO A 12 7.10 13.27 4.96
C PRO A 12 7.69 14.08 3.81
N GLU A 13 7.95 15.37 4.05
CA GLU A 13 8.68 16.21 3.08
C GLU A 13 10.12 15.72 2.86
N LYS A 14 10.74 15.17 3.90
CA LYS A 14 12.07 14.57 3.86
C LYS A 14 12.11 13.32 4.70
N GLN A 15 12.71 12.25 4.18
CA GLN A 15 12.88 11.00 4.90
C GLN A 15 14.09 10.24 4.35
N ARG A 16 14.95 9.72 5.22
CA ARG A 16 16.10 8.90 4.83
C ARG A 16 15.96 7.47 5.36
N LEU A 17 15.87 6.51 4.44
CA LEU A 17 15.70 5.10 4.72
C LEU A 17 16.96 4.34 4.35
N THR A 18 17.43 3.48 5.25
CA THR A 18 18.51 2.52 4.98
C THR A 18 17.95 1.11 4.97
N PHE A 19 18.18 0.39 3.88
CA PHE A 19 17.82 -1.01 3.73
C PHE A 19 19.04 -1.88 4.02
N LEU A 20 18.93 -2.71 5.07
CA LEU A 20 19.91 -3.72 5.43
C LEU A 20 19.33 -5.09 5.07
N GLY A 21 20.08 -5.90 4.34
CA GLY A 21 19.64 -7.23 3.97
C GLY A 21 20.68 -8.01 3.18
N ASP A 22 20.25 -9.14 2.66
CA ASP A 22 21.08 -10.07 1.90
C ASP A 22 21.12 -9.75 0.39
N SER A 23 21.29 -10.77 -0.46
CA SER A 23 21.34 -10.65 -1.92
C SER A 23 20.06 -10.07 -2.53
N ILE A 24 18.90 -10.31 -1.92
CA ILE A 24 17.61 -9.79 -2.41
C ILE A 24 17.57 -8.26 -2.21
N THR A 25 18.08 -7.80 -1.08
CA THR A 25 18.25 -6.36 -0.81
C THR A 25 19.37 -5.78 -1.68
N ASN A 26 20.50 -6.48 -1.85
CA ASN A 26 21.61 -6.04 -2.68
C ASN A 26 21.19 -5.80 -4.15
N SER A 27 20.39 -6.71 -4.73
CA SER A 27 19.76 -6.51 -6.05
C SER A 27 18.91 -5.24 -6.07
N GLY A 28 18.10 -5.04 -5.03
CA GLY A 28 17.48 -3.75 -4.73
C GLY A 28 16.41 -3.27 -5.70
N LEU A 29 15.95 -4.11 -6.62
CA LEU A 29 14.97 -3.72 -7.64
C LEU A 29 13.66 -3.16 -7.03
N PHE A 30 13.22 -3.68 -5.88
CA PHE A 30 12.07 -3.13 -5.15
C PHE A 30 12.33 -1.70 -4.62
N ILE A 31 13.57 -1.39 -4.24
CA ILE A 31 13.99 -0.04 -3.80
C ILE A 31 14.04 0.89 -5.02
N ALA A 32 14.52 0.41 -6.17
CA ALA A 32 14.49 1.16 -7.43
C ALA A 32 13.06 1.48 -7.87
N TYR A 33 12.10 0.56 -7.72
CA TYR A 33 10.68 0.84 -7.98
C TYR A 33 10.10 1.89 -7.02
N MET A 34 10.48 1.89 -5.75
CA MET A 34 10.10 2.95 -4.83
C MET A 34 10.68 4.31 -5.25
N ASP A 35 11.96 4.36 -5.65
CA ASP A 35 12.61 5.58 -6.15
C ASP A 35 11.91 6.10 -7.42
N ALA A 36 11.62 5.21 -8.38
CA ALA A 36 10.87 5.52 -9.58
C ALA A 36 9.50 6.15 -9.26
N TYR A 37 8.75 5.54 -8.34
CA TYR A 37 7.45 6.06 -7.90
C TYR A 37 7.56 7.48 -7.32
N PHE A 38 8.47 7.73 -6.37
CA PHE A 38 8.61 9.07 -5.76
C PHE A 38 9.02 10.12 -6.80
N ARG A 39 9.92 9.77 -7.71
CA ARG A 39 10.35 10.68 -8.80
C ARG A 39 9.22 11.02 -9.75
N GLN A 40 8.41 10.04 -10.14
CA GLN A 40 7.31 10.25 -11.08
C GLN A 40 6.14 11.02 -10.46
N HIS A 41 5.85 10.74 -9.19
CA HIS A 41 4.53 11.03 -8.64
C HIS A 41 4.55 11.95 -7.44
N MET A 42 5.70 12.14 -6.80
CA MET A 42 5.91 13.05 -5.67
C MET A 42 7.33 13.65 -5.67
N PRO A 43 7.82 14.25 -6.79
CA PRO A 43 9.20 14.72 -6.93
C PRO A 43 9.57 15.84 -5.95
N GLU A 44 8.58 16.50 -5.35
CA GLU A 44 8.79 17.51 -4.30
C GLU A 44 9.20 16.90 -2.95
N ARG A 45 9.06 15.58 -2.77
CA ARG A 45 9.43 14.87 -1.55
C ARG A 45 10.89 14.45 -1.62
N ASN A 46 11.68 14.89 -0.64
CA ASN A 46 13.08 14.51 -0.50
C ASN A 46 13.22 13.16 0.22
N ILE A 47 12.83 12.09 -0.47
CA ILE A 47 12.96 10.72 0.02
C ILE A 47 14.29 10.15 -0.45
N THR A 48 15.17 9.82 0.50
CA THR A 48 16.45 9.17 0.21
C THR A 48 16.38 7.70 0.58
N LEU A 49 16.57 6.83 -0.42
CA LEU A 49 16.58 5.38 -0.24
C LEU A 49 18.02 4.86 -0.42
N ILE A 50 18.60 4.29 0.64
CA ILE A 50 19.98 3.80 0.66
C ILE A 50 19.95 2.29 0.73
N ASN A 51 20.44 1.65 -0.31
CA ASN A 51 20.63 0.22 -0.34
C ASN A 51 22.00 -0.14 0.26
N LEU A 52 22.00 -0.92 1.32
CA LEU A 52 23.19 -1.49 1.95
C LEU A 52 23.07 -3.01 2.06
N GLY A 53 22.35 -3.66 1.14
CA GLY A 53 22.30 -5.11 1.05
C GLY A 53 23.66 -5.70 0.68
N VAL A 54 24.00 -6.87 1.20
CA VAL A 54 25.25 -7.57 0.88
C VAL A 54 24.94 -9.01 0.50
N ASN A 55 25.48 -9.46 -0.64
CA ASN A 55 25.28 -10.83 -1.12
C ASN A 55 25.72 -11.86 -0.06
N SER A 56 24.92 -12.93 0.08
CA SER A 56 25.12 -14.03 1.03
C SER A 56 25.04 -13.68 2.52
N GLU A 57 24.77 -12.42 2.88
CA GLU A 57 24.80 -11.95 4.26
C GLU A 57 23.73 -12.57 5.14
N THR A 58 24.11 -12.80 6.40
CA THR A 58 23.23 -13.23 7.48
C THR A 58 23.19 -12.17 8.58
N VAL A 59 22.17 -12.25 9.42
CA VAL A 59 22.16 -11.53 10.70
C VAL A 59 22.54 -12.43 11.87
N SER A 60 22.43 -13.75 11.67
CA SER A 60 22.78 -14.82 12.61
C SER A 60 24.29 -15.07 12.74
N GLY A 61 25.08 -14.76 11.71
CA GLY A 61 26.52 -15.07 11.66
C GLY A 61 26.82 -16.54 11.32
N LEU A 62 25.81 -17.31 10.90
CA LEU A 62 25.96 -18.70 10.51
C LEU A 62 26.45 -18.85 9.08
N SER A 63 27.11 -19.98 8.78
CA SER A 63 27.59 -20.34 7.46
C SER A 63 27.57 -21.86 7.28
N GLU A 64 27.06 -22.36 6.16
CA GLU A 64 27.20 -23.78 5.79
C GLU A 64 28.64 -24.11 5.36
N PRO A 65 29.10 -25.36 5.56
CA PRO A 65 30.41 -25.81 5.10
C PRO A 65 30.64 -25.70 3.60
N ASP A 66 29.58 -25.86 2.79
CA ASP A 66 29.65 -25.83 1.32
C ASP A 66 29.67 -24.40 0.74
N HIS A 67 29.57 -23.37 1.59
CA HIS A 67 29.71 -21.99 1.16
C HIS A 67 31.18 -21.69 0.86
N PRO A 68 31.53 -21.03 -0.26
CA PRO A 68 32.92 -20.85 -0.71
C PRO A 68 33.81 -20.02 0.25
N PHE A 69 33.21 -19.32 1.21
CA PHE A 69 33.84 -18.51 2.24
C PHE A 69 32.86 -18.38 3.42
N PRO A 70 33.29 -18.02 4.64
CA PRO A 70 32.35 -17.72 5.73
C PRO A 70 31.37 -16.63 5.29
N ARG A 71 30.07 -16.88 5.42
CA ARG A 71 29.05 -15.89 5.07
C ARG A 71 29.31 -14.57 5.80
N PRO A 72 29.18 -13.41 5.13
CA PRO A 72 29.29 -12.13 5.80
C PRO A 72 28.16 -11.99 6.84
N CYS A 73 28.43 -11.23 7.90
CA CYS A 73 27.47 -10.96 8.95
C CYS A 73 27.25 -9.46 9.10
N LEU A 74 25.99 -9.02 9.14
CA LEU A 74 25.65 -7.60 9.32
C LEU A 74 26.31 -7.02 10.59
N GLN A 75 26.46 -7.82 11.64
CA GLN A 75 27.01 -7.37 12.92
C GLN A 75 28.41 -6.77 12.77
N ASP A 76 29.20 -7.25 11.81
CA ASP A 76 30.57 -6.78 11.56
C ASP A 76 30.64 -5.32 11.05
N ARG A 77 29.55 -4.84 10.44
CA ARG A 77 29.49 -3.52 9.78
C ARG A 77 28.36 -2.62 10.27
N LEU A 78 27.50 -3.09 11.17
CA LEU A 78 26.29 -2.38 11.59
C LEU A 78 26.57 -0.96 12.12
N SER A 79 27.59 -0.80 12.96
CA SER A 79 27.92 0.52 13.53
C SER A 79 28.29 1.53 12.44
N THR A 80 29.20 1.13 11.54
CA THR A 80 29.65 1.93 10.40
C THR A 80 28.50 2.21 9.44
N ALA A 81 27.67 1.21 9.14
CA ALA A 81 26.50 1.36 8.29
C ALA A 81 25.60 2.47 8.81
N LEU A 82 25.25 2.45 10.10
CA LEU A 82 24.39 3.46 10.73
C LEU A 82 25.08 4.84 10.87
N GLU A 83 26.37 4.88 11.19
CA GLU A 83 27.14 6.14 11.29
C GLU A 83 27.28 6.88 9.96
N GLN A 84 27.59 6.14 8.89
CA GLN A 84 27.80 6.72 7.56
C GLN A 84 26.47 7.04 6.89
N SER A 85 25.49 6.14 6.98
CA SER A 85 24.21 6.33 6.31
C SER A 85 23.30 7.32 7.03
N LYS A 86 23.43 7.54 8.35
CA LYS A 86 22.58 8.47 9.13
C LYS A 86 21.08 8.34 8.79
N PRO A 87 20.50 7.14 8.96
CA PRO A 87 19.11 6.91 8.63
C PRO A 87 18.18 7.58 9.64
N ASP A 88 17.01 7.98 9.16
CA ASP A 88 15.87 8.23 10.04
C ASP A 88 15.18 6.90 10.36
N TRP A 89 15.01 6.04 9.34
CA TRP A 89 14.43 4.69 9.45
C TRP A 89 15.36 3.63 8.86
N VAL A 90 15.37 2.44 9.47
CA VAL A 90 16.14 1.28 8.98
C VAL A 90 15.17 0.13 8.71
N VAL A 91 15.18 -0.38 7.49
CA VAL A 91 14.44 -1.57 7.08
C VAL A 91 15.39 -2.77 7.10
N ILE A 92 15.04 -3.79 7.89
CA ILE A 92 15.86 -4.97 8.17
C ILE A 92 15.23 -6.19 7.49
N GLY A 93 15.82 -6.65 6.39
CA GLY A 93 15.35 -7.79 5.59
C GLY A 93 16.34 -8.95 5.57
N TYR A 94 16.22 -9.87 6.53
CA TYR A 94 17.04 -11.08 6.66
C TYR A 94 16.18 -12.29 6.96
N GLY A 95 16.71 -13.49 6.69
CA GLY A 95 16.08 -14.77 6.98
C GLY A 95 16.34 -15.84 5.93
N MET A 96 16.49 -15.46 4.66
CA MET A 96 16.71 -16.41 3.55
C MET A 96 18.00 -17.20 3.72
N ASN A 97 19.10 -16.53 4.08
CA ASN A 97 20.38 -17.19 4.36
C ASN A 97 20.48 -17.75 5.77
N ASP A 98 19.77 -17.18 6.74
CA ASP A 98 19.91 -17.49 8.19
C ASP A 98 19.39 -18.87 8.59
N GLY A 99 18.52 -19.48 7.78
CA GLY A 99 18.12 -20.89 7.95
C GLY A 99 19.14 -21.88 7.37
N ILE A 100 20.18 -21.39 6.69
CA ILE A 100 21.26 -22.18 6.10
C ILE A 100 20.72 -23.24 5.13
N TYR A 101 19.56 -22.95 4.51
CA TYR A 101 18.88 -23.84 3.56
C TYR A 101 18.56 -25.24 4.12
N SER A 102 18.61 -25.39 5.44
CA SER A 102 18.46 -26.66 6.17
C SER A 102 17.05 -26.80 6.75
N PRO A 103 16.63 -28.02 7.19
CA PRO A 103 15.43 -28.18 8.00
C PRO A 103 15.47 -27.30 9.25
N TYR A 104 14.31 -27.06 9.84
CA TYR A 104 14.23 -26.24 11.05
C TYR A 104 15.22 -26.71 12.12
N SER A 105 16.04 -25.77 12.57
CA SER A 105 16.96 -25.94 13.68
C SER A 105 16.67 -24.86 14.72
N GLU A 106 16.42 -25.29 15.95
CA GLU A 106 16.20 -24.38 17.08
C GLU A 106 17.42 -23.48 17.30
N ASP A 107 18.63 -23.99 17.08
CA ASP A 107 19.86 -23.23 17.24
C ASP A 107 20.03 -22.17 16.12
N HIS A 108 19.70 -22.52 14.87
CA HIS A 108 19.69 -21.54 13.78
C HIS A 108 18.67 -20.44 14.02
N PHE A 109 17.48 -20.83 14.48
CA PHE A 109 16.42 -19.88 14.78
C PHE A 109 16.81 -18.94 15.92
N LYS A 110 17.37 -19.46 17.02
CA LYS A 110 17.88 -18.62 18.11
C LYS A 110 18.96 -17.64 17.65
N ALA A 111 19.92 -18.10 16.85
CA ALA A 111 20.96 -17.23 16.30
C ALA A 111 20.36 -16.10 15.44
N TYR A 112 19.38 -16.42 14.59
CA TYR A 112 18.62 -15.43 13.82
C TYR A 112 17.89 -14.43 14.74
N GLN A 113 17.19 -14.92 15.76
CA GLN A 113 16.45 -14.09 16.70
C GLN A 113 17.36 -13.12 17.47
N GLU A 114 18.49 -13.62 17.96
CA GLU A 114 19.50 -12.81 18.63
C GLU A 114 20.11 -11.77 17.69
N GLY A 115 20.40 -12.16 16.45
CA GLY A 115 20.89 -11.27 15.40
C GLY A 115 19.94 -10.10 15.16
N ILE A 116 18.67 -10.38 14.88
CA ILE A 116 17.64 -9.34 14.66
C ILE A 116 17.51 -8.45 15.89
N ARG A 117 17.43 -9.01 17.11
CA ARG A 117 17.31 -8.20 18.34
C ARG A 117 18.51 -7.29 18.58
N LYS A 118 19.73 -7.74 18.28
CA LYS A 118 20.94 -6.90 18.34
C LYS A 118 20.85 -5.73 17.37
N VAL A 119 20.41 -5.98 16.13
CA VAL A 119 20.23 -4.90 15.14
C VAL A 119 19.18 -3.90 15.60
N VAL A 120 18.01 -4.38 16.03
CA VAL A 120 16.91 -3.54 16.53
C VAL A 120 17.39 -2.69 17.72
N TYR A 121 18.09 -3.29 18.68
CA TYR A 121 18.65 -2.56 19.82
C TYR A 121 19.61 -1.44 19.39
N GLU A 122 20.56 -1.75 18.49
CA GLU A 122 21.55 -0.78 18.01
C GLU A 122 20.95 0.36 17.17
N VAL A 123 19.89 0.08 16.41
CA VAL A 123 19.12 1.09 15.68
C VAL A 123 18.37 2.00 16.67
N LYS A 124 17.58 1.42 17.58
CA LYS A 124 16.73 2.18 18.51
C LYS A 124 17.53 3.00 19.51
N ARG A 125 18.66 2.51 20.01
CA ARG A 125 19.52 3.29 20.93
C ARG A 125 20.12 4.55 20.30
N ARG A 126 20.09 4.66 18.96
CA ARG A 126 20.51 5.86 18.21
C ARG A 126 19.33 6.79 17.89
N GLY A 127 18.12 6.50 18.37
CA GLY A 127 16.92 7.29 18.09
C GLY A 127 16.36 7.10 16.68
N VAL A 128 16.78 6.04 15.99
CA VAL A 128 16.35 5.68 14.63
C VAL A 128 15.21 4.66 14.73
N LYS A 129 14.22 4.71 13.82
CA LYS A 129 13.15 3.70 13.80
C LYS A 129 13.64 2.37 13.22
N ALA A 130 13.44 1.28 13.94
CA ALA A 130 13.76 -0.07 13.52
C ALA A 130 12.53 -0.76 12.92
N ILE A 131 12.61 -1.10 11.63
CA ILE A 131 11.53 -1.72 10.86
C ILE A 131 12.00 -3.09 10.41
N VAL A 132 11.28 -4.15 10.78
CA VAL A 132 11.60 -5.49 10.29
C VAL A 132 10.73 -5.82 9.09
N MET A 133 11.33 -6.43 8.08
CA MET A 133 10.65 -6.95 6.89
C MET A 133 10.76 -8.47 6.92
N THR A 134 9.64 -9.17 6.77
CA THR A 134 9.65 -10.64 6.73
C THR A 134 10.54 -11.14 5.58
N PRO A 135 11.19 -12.30 5.69
CA PRO A 135 11.84 -12.88 4.51
C PRO A 135 10.81 -13.20 3.42
N PRO A 136 11.17 -13.13 2.13
CA PRO A 136 10.31 -13.65 1.06
C PRO A 136 10.17 -15.18 1.17
N PRO A 137 9.12 -15.78 0.61
CA PRO A 137 8.97 -17.23 0.60
C PRO A 137 10.03 -17.89 -0.30
N PHE A 138 10.42 -19.12 0.06
CA PHE A 138 11.21 -19.98 -0.83
C PHE A 138 10.25 -20.71 -1.76
N ASP A 139 10.46 -20.57 -3.06
CA ASP A 139 9.58 -21.17 -4.07
C ASP A 139 10.22 -22.41 -4.68
N ALA A 140 9.98 -23.54 -4.03
CA ALA A 140 10.49 -24.85 -4.45
C ALA A 140 10.11 -25.23 -5.90
N ALA A 141 8.99 -24.72 -6.42
CA ALA A 141 8.56 -25.01 -7.79
C ALA A 141 9.31 -24.17 -8.84
N SER A 142 9.96 -23.08 -8.44
CA SER A 142 10.82 -22.27 -9.31
C SER A 142 12.30 -22.57 -9.18
N PHE A 143 12.68 -23.42 -8.24
CA PHE A 143 14.07 -23.78 -8.03
C PHE A 143 14.54 -24.81 -9.08
N GLU A 144 15.57 -24.46 -9.84
CA GLU A 144 16.11 -25.33 -10.89
C GLU A 144 17.04 -26.44 -10.36
N GLY A 145 17.61 -26.26 -9.16
CA GLY A 145 18.54 -27.20 -8.56
C GLY A 145 17.89 -28.39 -7.84
N GLU A 146 18.73 -29.24 -7.24
CA GLU A 146 18.25 -30.39 -6.49
C GLU A 146 17.69 -29.98 -5.12
N LEU A 147 16.46 -30.41 -4.82
CA LEU A 147 15.84 -30.27 -3.50
C LEU A 147 15.98 -31.56 -2.70
N ILE A 148 16.80 -31.54 -1.65
CA ILE A 148 17.15 -32.74 -0.89
C ILE A 148 16.35 -32.87 0.41
N LEU A 149 16.13 -34.11 0.86
CA LEU A 149 15.49 -34.42 2.15
C LEU A 149 16.49 -34.61 3.28
N SER A 150 17.71 -35.03 2.95
CA SER A 150 18.81 -35.32 3.88
C SER A 150 20.15 -35.14 3.17
N GLY A 151 21.16 -34.63 3.86
CA GLY A 151 22.49 -34.46 3.31
C GLY A 151 23.11 -33.14 3.77
N SER A 152 24.09 -32.65 2.99
CA SER A 152 24.64 -31.31 3.17
C SER A 152 23.74 -30.29 2.47
N TYR A 153 23.10 -29.44 3.27
CA TYR A 153 22.22 -28.40 2.78
C TYR A 153 23.01 -27.13 2.45
N SER A 154 22.65 -26.49 1.35
CA SER A 154 23.23 -25.22 0.92
C SER A 154 22.25 -24.49 -0.01
N TRP A 155 22.60 -23.28 -0.44
CA TRP A 155 21.83 -22.59 -1.48
C TRP A 155 21.74 -23.34 -2.81
N LYS A 156 22.65 -24.31 -3.06
CA LYS A 156 22.63 -25.18 -4.26
C LYS A 156 21.76 -26.43 -4.09
N THR A 157 21.68 -26.93 -2.86
CA THR A 157 20.98 -28.16 -2.47
C THR A 157 20.09 -27.90 -1.27
N PRO A 158 19.09 -27.01 -1.38
CA PRO A 158 18.29 -26.62 -0.25
C PRO A 158 17.34 -27.74 0.18
N TYR A 159 16.94 -27.67 1.44
CA TYR A 159 15.92 -28.55 1.98
C TYR A 159 14.60 -28.39 1.21
N ARG A 160 14.01 -29.51 0.81
CA ARG A 160 12.77 -29.52 0.00
C ARG A 160 11.64 -28.66 0.58
N SER A 161 11.47 -28.65 1.91
CA SER A 161 10.44 -27.85 2.59
C SER A 161 11.00 -26.58 3.23
N TYR A 162 12.06 -25.98 2.68
CA TYR A 162 12.70 -24.80 3.27
C TYR A 162 11.74 -23.61 3.48
N ASN A 163 10.69 -23.51 2.66
CA ASN A 163 9.67 -22.47 2.84
C ASN A 163 8.96 -22.56 4.21
N GLU A 164 8.87 -23.73 4.84
CA GLU A 164 8.31 -23.89 6.19
C GLU A 164 9.21 -23.22 7.26
N VAL A 165 10.52 -23.20 7.04
CA VAL A 165 11.49 -22.50 7.89
C VAL A 165 11.30 -20.98 7.76
N LEU A 166 11.22 -20.49 6.52
CA LEU A 166 11.00 -19.06 6.26
C LEU A 166 9.64 -18.57 6.76
N LYS A 167 8.60 -19.41 6.64
CA LYS A 167 7.30 -19.12 7.24
C LYS A 167 7.43 -18.92 8.75
N ARG A 168 8.14 -19.81 9.44
CA ARG A 168 8.34 -19.71 10.89
C ARG A 168 9.11 -18.45 11.28
N TYR A 169 10.11 -18.06 10.49
CA TYR A 169 10.86 -16.82 10.72
C TYR A 169 9.97 -15.59 10.49
N ALA A 170 9.15 -15.59 9.45
CA ALA A 170 8.15 -14.55 9.18
C ALA A 170 7.11 -14.45 10.30
N ASP A 171 6.52 -15.57 10.73
CA ASP A 171 5.55 -15.62 11.83
C ASP A 171 6.13 -15.03 13.13
N TRP A 172 7.40 -15.30 13.41
CA TRP A 172 8.08 -14.73 14.57
C TRP A 172 8.30 -13.22 14.44
N LEU A 173 8.77 -12.72 13.30
CA LEU A 173 8.89 -11.28 13.07
C LEU A 173 7.54 -10.56 13.23
N LEU A 174 6.46 -11.16 12.73
CA LEU A 174 5.09 -10.64 12.88
C LEU A 174 4.60 -10.63 14.35
N SER A 175 5.23 -11.41 15.22
CA SER A 175 4.90 -11.46 16.65
C SER A 175 5.64 -10.41 17.51
N LEU A 176 6.63 -9.70 16.95
CA LEU A 176 7.51 -8.80 17.72
C LEU A 176 6.81 -7.61 18.37
N GLY A 177 5.59 -7.26 17.92
CA GLY A 177 4.77 -6.24 18.59
C GLY A 177 5.51 -4.92 18.77
N ASN A 178 5.72 -4.50 20.03
CA ASN A 178 6.37 -3.24 20.39
C ASN A 178 7.91 -3.36 20.54
N GLU A 179 8.51 -4.53 20.32
CA GLU A 179 9.98 -4.68 20.27
C GLU A 179 10.58 -3.80 19.14
N VAL A 180 9.85 -3.66 18.04
CA VAL A 180 10.21 -2.89 16.83
C VAL A 180 9.29 -1.69 16.63
N ASP A 181 9.67 -0.76 15.75
CA ASP A 181 8.88 0.43 15.44
C ASP A 181 7.96 0.24 14.23
N GLY A 182 8.15 -0.84 13.46
CA GLY A 182 7.23 -1.28 12.42
C GLY A 182 7.56 -2.67 11.88
N ILE A 183 6.56 -3.33 11.32
CA ILE A 183 6.68 -4.65 10.70
C ILE A 183 6.07 -4.60 9.29
N VAL A 184 6.84 -5.03 8.30
CA VAL A 184 6.42 -5.12 6.90
C VAL A 184 6.34 -6.59 6.49
N ASP A 185 5.13 -7.09 6.26
CA ASP A 185 4.89 -8.46 5.78
C ASP A 185 4.95 -8.51 4.25
N ILE A 186 6.05 -9.03 3.72
CA ILE A 186 6.17 -9.37 2.29
C ILE A 186 5.97 -10.86 2.02
N TYR A 187 6.03 -11.72 3.05
CA TYR A 187 5.97 -13.18 2.88
C TYR A 187 4.62 -13.59 2.30
N GLN A 188 3.53 -13.23 2.98
CA GLN A 188 2.19 -13.67 2.58
C GLN A 188 1.74 -13.04 1.25
N PRO A 189 1.95 -11.74 1.00
CA PRO A 189 1.58 -11.14 -0.29
C PRO A 189 2.37 -11.70 -1.49
N LEU A 190 3.66 -12.01 -1.31
CA LEU A 190 4.45 -12.65 -2.37
C LEU A 190 3.92 -14.05 -2.68
N LEU A 191 3.64 -14.86 -1.64
CA LEU A 191 3.07 -16.19 -1.81
C LEU A 191 1.74 -16.13 -2.58
N GLN A 192 0.84 -15.21 -2.20
CA GLN A 192 -0.44 -15.00 -2.88
C GLN A 192 -0.27 -14.53 -4.32
N SER A 193 0.72 -13.67 -4.59
CA SER A 193 1.02 -13.22 -5.95
C SER A 193 1.46 -14.39 -6.83
N VAL A 194 2.37 -15.23 -6.33
CA VAL A 194 2.84 -16.42 -7.07
C VAL A 194 1.69 -17.39 -7.33
N GLU A 195 0.85 -17.66 -6.32
CA GLU A 195 -0.34 -18.50 -6.51
C GLU A 195 -1.31 -17.93 -7.54
N ALA A 196 -1.55 -16.62 -7.53
CA ALA A 196 -2.44 -15.95 -8.47
C ALA A 196 -1.92 -16.04 -9.91
N GLU A 197 -0.61 -15.90 -10.11
CA GLU A 197 0.01 -16.08 -11.43
C GLU A 197 -0.04 -17.54 -11.88
N ARG A 198 0.24 -18.50 -10.98
CA ARG A 198 0.14 -19.94 -11.30
C ARG A 198 -1.27 -20.43 -11.62
N ARG A 199 -2.31 -19.76 -11.09
CA ARG A 199 -3.70 -20.03 -11.50
C ARG A 199 -3.97 -19.62 -12.95
N LYS A 200 -3.24 -18.62 -13.47
CA LYS A 200 -3.34 -18.18 -14.87
C LYS A 200 -2.43 -19.00 -15.78
N ASP A 201 -1.20 -19.23 -15.34
CA ASP A 201 -0.17 -19.98 -16.03
C ASP A 201 0.55 -20.92 -15.05
N PRO A 202 0.22 -22.23 -15.04
CA PRO A 202 0.85 -23.19 -14.15
C PRO A 202 2.38 -23.32 -14.29
N SER A 203 2.96 -22.85 -15.40
CA SER A 203 4.41 -22.86 -15.64
C SER A 203 5.15 -21.63 -15.09
N TYR A 204 4.41 -20.67 -14.51
CA TYR A 204 4.98 -19.43 -13.98
C TYR A 204 6.10 -19.67 -12.97
N LEU A 205 7.24 -19.03 -13.23
CA LEU A 205 8.40 -19.00 -12.36
C LEU A 205 8.49 -17.66 -11.62
N SER A 206 8.57 -17.69 -10.30
CA SER A 206 8.65 -16.49 -9.46
C SER A 206 10.07 -15.90 -9.38
N GLY A 207 11.01 -16.45 -10.14
CA GLY A 207 12.45 -16.19 -10.06
C GLY A 207 13.21 -17.53 -10.09
N ASP A 208 14.31 -17.62 -9.35
CA ASP A 208 15.11 -18.86 -9.21
C ASP A 208 14.70 -19.71 -7.99
N GLY A 209 13.58 -19.38 -7.35
CA GLY A 209 13.12 -20.01 -6.10
C GLY A 209 13.65 -19.35 -4.81
N ILE A 210 14.70 -18.52 -4.90
CA ILE A 210 15.31 -17.78 -3.78
C ILE A 210 15.11 -16.27 -3.97
N HIS A 211 15.42 -15.76 -5.17
CA HIS A 211 15.37 -14.36 -5.56
C HIS A 211 14.08 -14.10 -6.35
N PRO A 212 13.17 -13.24 -5.86
CA PRO A 212 11.97 -12.88 -6.61
C PRO A 212 12.30 -12.21 -7.95
N ASN A 213 11.49 -12.46 -8.96
CA ASN A 213 11.56 -11.76 -10.25
C ASN A 213 11.07 -10.31 -10.16
N ALA A 214 11.04 -9.59 -11.28
CA ALA A 214 10.59 -8.19 -11.35
C ALA A 214 9.19 -7.96 -10.74
N LYS A 215 8.24 -8.86 -11.03
CA LYS A 215 6.88 -8.80 -10.47
C LYS A 215 6.87 -9.01 -8.96
N GLY A 216 7.67 -9.93 -8.45
CA GLY A 216 7.87 -10.11 -7.00
C GLY A 216 8.46 -8.86 -6.35
N HIS A 217 9.48 -8.25 -6.96
CA HIS A 217 10.03 -6.98 -6.48
C HIS A 217 9.02 -5.83 -6.52
N TRP A 218 8.11 -5.79 -7.50
CA TRP A 218 7.02 -4.81 -7.52
C TRP A 218 6.01 -5.03 -6.39
N VAL A 219 5.68 -6.28 -6.07
CA VAL A 219 4.84 -6.62 -4.90
C VAL A 219 5.49 -6.09 -3.62
N MET A 220 6.79 -6.31 -3.42
CA MET A 220 7.54 -5.78 -2.27
C MET A 220 7.49 -4.24 -2.22
N ALA A 221 7.73 -3.57 -3.35
CA ALA A 221 7.70 -2.11 -3.44
C ALA A 221 6.32 -1.53 -3.06
N LYS A 222 5.23 -2.11 -3.57
CA LYS A 222 3.85 -1.70 -3.23
C LYS A 222 3.55 -1.84 -1.74
N ILE A 223 3.97 -2.93 -1.12
CA ILE A 223 3.76 -3.16 0.31
C ILE A 223 4.54 -2.14 1.14
N LEU A 224 5.80 -1.89 0.79
CA LEU A 224 6.61 -0.87 1.46
C LEU A 224 6.00 0.53 1.30
N LEU A 225 5.57 0.91 0.10
CA LEU A 225 4.86 2.18 -0.12
C LEU A 225 3.58 2.29 0.74
N GLY A 226 2.82 1.20 0.86
CA GLY A 226 1.63 1.12 1.68
C GLY A 226 1.89 1.21 3.19
N GLU A 227 2.81 0.40 3.72
CA GLU A 227 3.05 0.33 5.17
C GLU A 227 3.89 1.52 5.69
N LEU A 228 4.78 2.06 4.86
CA LEU A 228 5.69 3.14 5.26
C LEU A 228 5.13 4.54 5.00
N PHE A 229 4.32 4.71 3.95
CA PHE A 229 3.87 6.03 3.49
C PHE A 229 2.35 6.11 3.28
N ASN A 230 1.61 5.05 3.60
CA ASN A 230 0.18 4.90 3.33
C ASN A 230 -0.18 5.15 1.86
N ILE A 231 0.67 4.70 0.93
CA ILE A 231 0.49 4.82 -0.52
C ILE A 231 -0.02 3.49 -1.05
N THR A 232 -1.31 3.46 -1.42
CA THR A 232 -1.93 2.27 -2.00
C THR A 232 -1.91 2.37 -3.52
N LEU A 233 -1.42 1.34 -4.19
CA LEU A 233 -1.36 1.26 -5.65
C LEU A 233 -2.02 -0.03 -6.14
N ALA A 234 -2.83 0.08 -7.19
CA ALA A 234 -3.38 -1.07 -7.91
C ALA A 234 -2.71 -1.27 -9.27
N ARG A 235 -2.28 -0.20 -9.95
CA ARG A 235 -1.65 -0.33 -11.27
C ARG A 235 -0.23 -0.84 -11.14
N GLU A 236 0.19 -1.56 -12.16
CA GLU A 236 1.57 -1.99 -12.36
C GLU A 236 2.15 -1.12 -13.49
N PRO A 237 3.23 -0.36 -13.24
CA PRO A 237 3.89 0.41 -14.28
C PRO A 237 4.47 -0.49 -15.38
N ALA A 238 4.51 0.00 -16.63
CA ALA A 238 5.03 -0.76 -17.77
C ALA A 238 6.46 -1.26 -17.58
N TYR A 239 7.30 -0.49 -16.88
CA TYR A 239 8.68 -0.87 -16.55
C TYR A 239 8.81 -2.04 -15.56
N VAL A 240 7.70 -2.54 -14.97
CA VAL A 240 7.74 -3.76 -14.17
C VAL A 240 7.76 -4.99 -15.07
N GLU A 241 6.99 -4.98 -16.16
CA GLU A 241 6.97 -6.08 -17.12
C GLU A 241 8.23 -6.08 -18.01
N LYS A 242 8.67 -4.89 -18.41
CA LYS A 242 9.79 -4.71 -19.35
C LYS A 242 10.70 -3.55 -18.96
N PRO A 243 11.49 -3.68 -17.88
CA PRO A 243 12.32 -2.60 -17.35
C PRO A 243 13.32 -2.05 -18.38
N GLU A 244 13.86 -2.90 -19.24
CA GLU A 244 14.84 -2.55 -20.26
C GLU A 244 14.28 -1.76 -21.45
N GLU A 245 12.96 -1.83 -21.68
CA GLU A 245 12.28 -1.07 -22.75
C GLU A 245 11.89 0.35 -22.28
N ASP A 246 11.97 0.64 -20.98
CA ASP A 246 11.61 1.94 -20.39
C ASP A 246 12.87 2.79 -20.12
N ALA A 247 13.04 3.85 -20.91
CA ALA A 247 14.19 4.75 -20.81
C ALA A 247 14.27 5.47 -19.45
N PHE A 248 13.14 5.84 -18.85
CA PHE A 248 13.12 6.50 -17.54
C PHE A 248 13.56 5.52 -16.45
N PHE A 249 12.97 4.32 -16.43
CA PHE A 249 13.26 3.34 -15.40
C PHE A 249 14.68 2.80 -15.52
N THR A 250 15.19 2.63 -16.75
CA THR A 250 16.59 2.24 -16.98
C THR A 250 17.57 3.20 -16.31
N ILE A 251 17.33 4.52 -16.39
CA ILE A 251 18.20 5.51 -15.72
C ILE A 251 18.03 5.43 -14.19
N VAL A 252 16.80 5.29 -13.68
CA VAL A 252 16.55 5.12 -12.23
C VAL A 252 17.25 3.88 -11.69
N GLN A 253 17.14 2.75 -12.38
CA GLN A 253 17.77 1.50 -11.98
C GLN A 253 19.30 1.60 -12.04
N ASN A 254 19.87 2.19 -13.09
CA ASN A 254 21.32 2.40 -13.17
C ASN A 254 21.82 3.31 -12.04
N ARG A 255 21.07 4.38 -11.73
CA ARG A 255 21.36 5.28 -10.62
C ARG A 255 21.34 4.52 -9.29
N HIS A 256 20.33 3.70 -9.07
CA HIS A 256 20.22 2.84 -7.89
C HIS A 256 21.44 1.92 -7.76
N SER A 257 21.81 1.21 -8.83
CA SER A 257 22.94 0.28 -8.84
C SER A 257 24.27 0.96 -8.51
N ILE A 258 24.57 2.11 -9.12
CA ILE A 258 25.80 2.88 -8.87
C ILE A 258 25.87 3.32 -7.40
N LEU A 259 24.76 3.85 -6.87
CA LEU A 259 24.71 4.28 -5.48
C LEU A 259 24.81 3.10 -4.50
N SER A 260 24.12 2.00 -4.77
CA SER A 260 24.13 0.79 -3.94
C SER A 260 25.56 0.23 -3.81
N ALA A 261 26.24 0.03 -4.95
CA ALA A 261 27.61 -0.46 -4.98
C ALA A 261 28.56 0.48 -4.20
N ALA A 262 28.49 1.79 -4.46
CA ALA A 262 29.34 2.77 -3.80
C ALA A 262 29.09 2.88 -2.28
N TRP A 263 27.82 2.87 -1.84
CA TRP A 263 27.48 2.88 -0.42
C TRP A 263 27.96 1.62 0.29
N LYS A 264 27.71 0.46 -0.31
CA LYS A 264 28.11 -0.85 0.23
C LYS A 264 29.62 -0.94 0.40
N GLU A 265 30.40 -0.54 -0.60
CA GLU A 265 31.87 -0.58 -0.51
C GLU A 265 32.44 0.51 0.40
N HIS A 266 31.81 1.68 0.47
CA HIS A 266 32.20 2.75 1.40
C HIS A 266 31.99 2.37 2.87
N VAL A 267 30.88 1.69 3.19
CA VAL A 267 30.62 1.16 4.54
C VAL A 267 31.55 0.00 4.87
N GLY A 268 31.89 -0.81 3.87
CA GLY A 268 32.71 -2.00 4.02
C GLY A 268 31.92 -3.23 4.47
N HIS A 269 32.40 -4.40 4.05
CA HIS A 269 31.83 -5.71 4.37
C HIS A 269 32.86 -6.82 4.17
N THR A 270 32.61 -7.98 4.76
CA THR A 270 33.46 -9.19 4.72
C THR A 270 33.24 -10.06 3.48
N ASN A 271 32.25 -9.72 2.64
CA ASN A 271 32.13 -10.13 1.23
C ASN A 271 33.45 -10.19 0.44
N PRO A 272 34.13 -11.33 0.13
CA PRO A 272 35.36 -11.27 -0.67
C PRO A 272 35.10 -10.87 -2.13
N ASN A 273 33.89 -11.09 -2.65
CA ASN A 273 33.47 -10.65 -3.97
C ASN A 273 32.99 -9.19 -3.90
N LYS A 274 33.94 -8.28 -4.08
CA LYS A 274 33.75 -6.84 -4.04
C LYS A 274 33.15 -6.33 -5.35
N ASP A 275 32.26 -5.33 -5.27
CA ASP A 275 31.78 -4.65 -6.46
C ASP A 275 32.87 -3.72 -7.02
N GLU A 276 32.91 -3.56 -8.33
CA GLU A 276 33.64 -2.45 -8.95
C GLU A 276 32.81 -1.18 -8.75
N ALA A 277 33.12 -0.42 -7.70
CA ALA A 277 32.35 0.74 -7.27
C ALA A 277 33.15 2.04 -7.34
N LEU A 278 32.47 3.13 -7.73
CA LEU A 278 33.02 4.48 -7.60
C LEU A 278 33.16 4.84 -6.10
N PRO A 279 34.12 5.71 -5.74
CA PRO A 279 34.12 6.35 -4.44
C PRO A 279 32.75 7.00 -4.17
N LEU A 280 32.24 6.90 -2.94
CA LEU A 280 30.87 7.35 -2.62
C LEU A 280 30.57 8.79 -3.06
N HIS A 281 31.53 9.71 -2.88
CA HIS A 281 31.34 11.10 -3.28
C HIS A 281 31.19 11.27 -4.80
N GLU A 282 31.91 10.50 -5.61
CA GLU A 282 31.80 10.49 -7.07
C GLU A 282 30.48 9.85 -7.53
N ALA A 283 30.08 8.76 -6.88
CA ALA A 283 28.79 8.12 -7.15
C ALA A 283 27.61 9.07 -6.87
N ILE A 284 27.68 9.86 -5.79
CA ILE A 284 26.68 10.88 -5.47
C ILE A 284 26.63 11.96 -6.57
N LEU A 285 27.78 12.47 -7.01
CA LEU A 285 27.83 13.46 -8.10
C LEU A 285 27.25 12.88 -9.40
N ARG A 286 27.64 11.66 -9.77
CA ARG A 286 27.10 10.98 -10.95
C ARG A 286 25.59 10.76 -10.85
N SER A 287 25.08 10.43 -9.67
CA SER A 287 23.65 10.26 -9.45
C SER A 287 22.87 11.56 -9.61
N ALA A 288 23.48 12.71 -9.31
CA ALA A 288 22.87 14.03 -9.51
C ALA A 288 22.77 14.39 -11.00
N GLU A 289 23.78 14.04 -11.81
CA GLU A 289 23.69 14.18 -13.28
C GLU A 289 22.57 13.32 -13.87
N MET A 290 22.35 12.12 -13.32
CA MET A 290 21.24 11.25 -13.71
C MET A 290 19.89 11.81 -13.25
N ASP A 291 19.83 12.51 -12.11
CA ASP A 291 18.63 13.20 -11.63
C ASP A 291 18.16 14.27 -12.62
N GLU A 292 19.10 14.99 -13.26
CA GLU A 292 18.78 15.94 -14.32
C GLU A 292 18.19 15.25 -15.55
N GLN A 293 18.78 14.14 -16.01
CA GLN A 293 18.28 13.35 -17.14
C GLN A 293 16.87 12.80 -16.87
N ILE A 294 16.65 12.27 -15.66
CA ILE A 294 15.34 11.83 -15.20
C ILE A 294 14.34 12.99 -15.24
N GLY A 295 14.72 14.16 -14.72
CA GLY A 295 13.87 15.34 -14.74
C GLY A 295 13.50 15.82 -16.15
N HIS A 296 14.39 15.66 -17.13
CA HIS A 296 14.10 15.92 -18.53
C HIS A 296 13.07 14.93 -19.11
N LEU A 297 13.29 13.62 -18.93
CA LEU A 297 12.36 12.59 -19.41
C LEU A 297 10.96 12.73 -18.81
N LEU A 298 10.86 13.04 -17.52
CA LEU A 298 9.55 13.21 -16.85
C LEU A 298 8.79 14.44 -17.35
N LYS A 299 9.50 15.52 -17.72
CA LYS A 299 8.87 16.69 -18.35
C LYS A 299 8.35 16.38 -19.75
N GLU A 300 9.07 15.54 -20.50
CA GLU A 300 8.65 15.09 -21.84
C GLU A 300 7.49 14.09 -21.79
N GLN A 301 7.42 13.27 -20.73
CA GLN A 301 6.34 12.29 -20.48
C GLN A 301 5.07 12.90 -19.85
N SER A 302 4.92 14.23 -19.83
CA SER A 302 3.88 15.01 -19.11
C SER A 302 2.61 14.22 -18.76
N ASP A 303 2.26 14.14 -17.46
CA ASP A 303 1.01 13.55 -16.90
C ASP A 303 0.29 12.57 -17.85
N ALA A 304 0.99 11.53 -18.31
CA ALA A 304 0.47 10.67 -19.36
C ALA A 304 -0.81 9.98 -18.87
N ILE A 305 -1.95 10.46 -19.37
CA ILE A 305 -3.24 9.84 -19.14
C ILE A 305 -3.25 8.54 -19.95
N MET A 306 -3.30 7.40 -19.26
CA MET A 306 -3.46 6.11 -19.91
C MET A 306 -4.94 5.95 -20.25
N GLU A 307 -5.26 6.08 -21.54
CA GLU A 307 -6.60 5.80 -22.04
C GLU A 307 -6.71 4.35 -22.51
N GLN A 308 -7.78 3.69 -22.08
CA GLN A 308 -8.09 2.34 -22.49
C GLN A 308 -9.58 2.19 -22.81
N PRO A 309 -9.94 1.39 -23.84
CA PRO A 309 -11.33 1.06 -24.11
C PRO A 309 -12.00 0.49 -22.87
N PHE A 310 -13.25 0.86 -22.67
CA PHE A 310 -14.12 0.32 -21.64
C PHE A 310 -15.43 -0.18 -22.28
N GLU A 311 -16.25 -0.88 -21.49
CA GLU A 311 -17.51 -1.47 -21.96
C GLU A 311 -18.43 -0.41 -22.61
N ASN A 312 -19.27 -0.84 -23.56
CA ASN A 312 -20.26 0.02 -24.25
C ASN A 312 -19.68 1.28 -24.92
N GLY A 313 -18.42 1.20 -25.39
CA GLY A 313 -17.75 2.31 -26.08
C GLY A 313 -17.30 3.45 -25.17
N ALA A 314 -17.41 3.27 -23.85
CA ALA A 314 -16.82 4.17 -22.87
C ALA A 314 -15.28 4.12 -22.92
N VAL A 315 -14.64 5.12 -22.35
CA VAL A 315 -13.17 5.21 -22.27
C VAL A 315 -12.78 5.38 -20.82
N ARG A 316 -11.91 4.49 -20.33
CA ARG A 316 -11.30 4.62 -19.01
C ARG A 316 -9.98 5.36 -19.14
N LYS A 317 -9.81 6.37 -18.28
CA LYS A 317 -8.63 7.22 -18.15
C LYS A 317 -8.01 6.98 -16.79
N ASP A 318 -6.79 6.47 -16.76
CA ASP A 318 -6.02 6.25 -15.55
C ASP A 318 -4.89 7.27 -15.47
N PHE A 319 -4.78 8.00 -14.36
CA PHE A 319 -3.76 9.03 -14.16
C PHE A 319 -3.31 9.10 -12.70
N TYR A 320 -2.31 9.92 -12.39
CA TYR A 320 -1.90 10.21 -11.02
C TYR A 320 -2.21 11.66 -10.69
N LEU A 321 -2.65 11.92 -9.47
CA LEU A 321 -2.86 13.27 -8.95
C LEU A 321 -2.37 13.33 -7.51
N ASN A 322 -1.45 14.26 -7.21
CA ASN A 322 -0.81 14.40 -5.90
C ASN A 322 -0.22 13.06 -5.40
N GLY A 323 0.39 12.32 -6.32
CA GLY A 323 0.95 11.00 -6.11
C GLY A 323 -0.04 9.86 -5.90
N ARG A 324 -1.35 10.08 -6.05
CA ARG A 324 -2.36 9.05 -5.83
C ARG A 324 -2.99 8.61 -7.14
N GLU A 325 -3.39 7.35 -7.22
CA GLU A 325 -4.06 6.84 -8.40
C GLU A 325 -5.45 7.42 -8.55
N ALA A 326 -5.77 7.86 -9.75
CA ALA A 326 -7.07 8.35 -10.13
C ALA A 326 -7.58 7.59 -11.37
N VAL A 327 -8.89 7.37 -11.41
CA VAL A 327 -9.60 6.77 -12.53
C VAL A 327 -10.78 7.65 -12.89
N LEU A 328 -10.94 7.94 -14.18
CA LEU A 328 -12.13 8.54 -14.75
C LEU A 328 -12.62 7.67 -15.91
N ILE A 329 -13.86 7.20 -15.85
CA ILE A 329 -14.52 6.47 -16.93
C ILE A 329 -15.50 7.43 -17.58
N CYS A 330 -15.22 7.77 -18.84
CA CYS A 330 -16.03 8.65 -19.66
C CYS A 330 -17.00 7.83 -20.51
N PRO A 331 -18.31 8.11 -20.48
CA PRO A 331 -19.28 7.45 -21.34
C PRO A 331 -19.03 7.81 -22.81
N GLN A 332 -19.47 6.94 -23.72
CA GLN A 332 -19.39 7.22 -25.16
C GLN A 332 -20.14 8.50 -25.54
N THR A 333 -21.33 8.71 -24.97
CA THR A 333 -22.15 9.91 -25.15
C THR A 333 -22.47 10.52 -23.78
N PRO A 334 -21.76 11.58 -23.37
CA PRO A 334 -22.04 12.27 -22.11
C PRO A 334 -23.45 12.87 -22.05
N ALA A 335 -24.13 12.68 -20.92
CA ALA A 335 -25.40 13.31 -20.62
C ALA A 335 -25.26 14.84 -20.48
N PRO A 336 -26.32 15.63 -20.72
CA PRO A 336 -26.30 17.08 -20.55
C PRO A 336 -25.83 17.50 -19.15
N GLY A 337 -24.94 18.49 -19.10
CA GLY A 337 -24.34 18.95 -17.84
C GLY A 337 -23.21 18.06 -17.31
N ARG A 338 -22.85 16.97 -18.02
CA ARG A 338 -21.73 16.06 -17.70
C ARG A 338 -21.76 15.61 -16.24
N PRO A 339 -22.87 15.01 -15.79
CA PRO A 339 -23.00 14.52 -14.43
C PRO A 339 -22.06 13.33 -14.21
N TRP A 340 -21.74 13.07 -12.95
CA TRP A 340 -20.80 12.03 -12.59
C TRP A 340 -21.04 11.46 -11.20
N VAL A 341 -20.72 10.18 -11.09
CA VAL A 341 -20.66 9.42 -9.84
C VAL A 341 -19.23 9.37 -9.37
N TRP A 342 -19.04 9.60 -8.08
CA TRP A 342 -17.78 9.40 -7.41
C TRP A 342 -17.87 8.24 -6.44
N ARG A 343 -17.23 7.12 -6.78
CA ARG A 343 -16.96 6.03 -5.85
C ARG A 343 -15.92 6.48 -4.83
N ALA A 344 -16.28 6.52 -3.55
CA ALA A 344 -15.32 6.82 -2.49
C ALA A 344 -14.37 5.63 -2.22
N GLU A 345 -14.87 4.40 -2.39
CA GLU A 345 -14.11 3.16 -2.32
C GLU A 345 -14.64 2.10 -3.29
N PHE A 346 -13.80 1.10 -3.57
CA PHE A 346 -14.14 -0.14 -4.28
C PHE A 346 -14.76 0.03 -5.67
N LEU A 347 -14.14 0.85 -6.54
CA LEU A 347 -14.54 0.95 -7.95
C LEU A 347 -14.65 -0.45 -8.60
N GLY A 348 -15.79 -0.73 -9.23
CA GLY A 348 -16.07 -2.00 -9.92
C GLY A 348 -16.63 -3.11 -9.03
N ALA A 349 -16.73 -2.93 -7.71
CA ALA A 349 -17.37 -3.89 -6.82
C ALA A 349 -18.86 -3.57 -6.66
N PHE A 350 -19.73 -4.56 -6.95
CA PHE A 350 -21.20 -4.41 -6.87
C PHE A 350 -21.68 -3.15 -7.63
N ASP A 351 -21.18 -2.98 -8.85
CA ASP A 351 -21.22 -1.75 -9.64
C ASP A 351 -22.48 -1.63 -10.52
N TYR A 352 -23.57 -2.32 -10.18
CA TYR A 352 -24.82 -2.35 -10.95
C TYR A 352 -25.37 -0.94 -11.24
N ALA A 353 -25.43 -0.09 -10.20
CA ALA A 353 -25.89 1.30 -10.35
C ALA A 353 -24.89 2.16 -11.13
N ASP A 354 -23.59 1.94 -10.94
CA ASP A 354 -22.54 2.64 -11.67
C ASP A 354 -22.62 2.36 -13.16
N ARG A 355 -22.75 1.08 -13.55
CA ARG A 355 -22.87 0.65 -14.94
C ARG A 355 -24.13 1.20 -15.59
N ALA A 356 -25.28 1.13 -14.90
CA ALA A 356 -26.53 1.70 -15.39
C ALA A 356 -26.43 3.23 -15.62
N LEU A 357 -25.81 3.98 -14.70
CA LEU A 357 -25.59 5.42 -14.88
C LEU A 357 -24.60 5.72 -16.02
N LEU A 358 -23.55 4.90 -16.18
CA LEU A 358 -22.60 5.04 -17.27
C LEU A 358 -23.28 4.86 -18.64
N GLU A 359 -24.19 3.89 -18.76
CA GLU A 359 -25.01 3.69 -19.96
C GLU A 359 -25.93 4.89 -20.26
N GLU A 360 -26.38 5.59 -19.23
CA GLU A 360 -27.15 6.84 -19.35
C GLU A 360 -26.28 8.09 -19.60
N GLY A 361 -24.98 7.93 -19.80
CA GLY A 361 -24.09 9.04 -20.12
C GLY A 361 -23.50 9.77 -18.90
N TRP A 362 -23.52 9.15 -17.72
CA TRP A 362 -22.80 9.67 -16.54
C TRP A 362 -21.34 9.23 -16.56
N HIS A 363 -20.45 10.06 -16.03
CA HIS A 363 -19.06 9.66 -15.82
C HIS A 363 -18.91 8.94 -14.48
N LEU A 364 -17.95 8.03 -14.39
CA LEU A 364 -17.59 7.38 -13.13
C LEU A 364 -16.19 7.81 -12.72
N ALA A 365 -15.99 8.21 -11.48
CA ALA A 365 -14.70 8.62 -10.96
C ALA A 365 -14.33 7.84 -9.70
N TYR A 366 -13.03 7.59 -9.54
CA TYR A 366 -12.45 7.00 -8.34
C TYR A 366 -11.10 7.63 -8.07
N TYR A 367 -10.83 7.93 -6.80
CA TYR A 367 -9.56 8.46 -6.35
C TYR A 367 -9.07 7.64 -5.16
N ARG A 368 -7.92 6.97 -5.34
CA ARG A 368 -7.45 5.93 -4.43
C ARG A 368 -6.82 6.54 -3.18
N LEU A 369 -7.67 6.81 -2.20
CA LEU A 369 -7.31 7.30 -0.87
C LEU A 369 -7.52 6.23 0.21
N SER A 370 -7.46 4.96 -0.18
CA SER A 370 -7.72 3.82 0.71
C SER A 370 -6.81 3.83 1.93
N HIS A 371 -7.36 3.38 3.06
CA HIS A 371 -6.71 3.36 4.38
C HIS A 371 -6.33 4.74 4.96
N MET A 372 -6.91 5.84 4.44
CA MET A 372 -6.84 7.17 5.06
C MET A 372 -8.06 7.47 5.96
N PHE A 373 -9.07 6.60 5.98
CA PHE A 373 -10.22 6.61 6.88
C PHE A 373 -11.00 7.94 6.92
N GLY A 374 -11.08 8.66 5.80
CA GLY A 374 -11.79 9.94 5.71
C GLY A 374 -11.18 11.06 6.57
N CYS A 375 -9.89 10.98 6.91
CA CYS A 375 -9.20 12.00 7.71
C CYS A 375 -9.16 13.37 6.99
N PRO A 376 -8.93 14.48 7.71
CA PRO A 376 -8.93 15.83 7.12
C PRO A 376 -8.06 16.00 5.87
N TYR A 377 -6.88 15.37 5.83
CA TYR A 377 -6.02 15.44 4.65
C TYR A 377 -6.59 14.67 3.46
N ALA A 378 -7.20 13.50 3.67
CA ALA A 378 -7.93 12.79 2.62
C ALA A 378 -9.07 13.65 2.05
N ILE A 379 -9.82 14.34 2.92
CA ILE A 379 -10.91 15.25 2.50
C ILE A 379 -10.38 16.45 1.67
N SER A 380 -9.21 16.99 2.01
CA SER A 380 -8.54 18.01 1.18
C SER A 380 -8.10 17.46 -0.17
N LEU A 381 -7.50 16.26 -0.20
CA LEU A 381 -7.10 15.60 -1.46
C LEU A 381 -8.31 15.30 -2.35
N MET A 382 -9.43 14.88 -1.76
CA MET A 382 -10.72 14.74 -2.47
C MET A 382 -11.12 16.07 -3.11
N HIS A 383 -11.04 17.19 -2.39
CA HIS A 383 -11.41 18.48 -2.98
C HIS A 383 -10.53 18.87 -4.18
N HIS A 384 -9.22 18.66 -4.09
CA HIS A 384 -8.32 18.88 -5.24
C HIS A 384 -8.64 17.97 -6.42
N PHE A 385 -9.01 16.71 -6.17
CA PHE A 385 -9.43 15.79 -7.22
C PHE A 385 -10.69 16.25 -7.93
N GLN A 386 -11.72 16.67 -7.18
CA GLN A 386 -12.93 17.22 -7.78
C GLN A 386 -12.64 18.48 -8.61
N GLN A 387 -11.84 19.42 -8.09
CA GLN A 387 -11.44 20.61 -8.85
C GLN A 387 -10.70 20.26 -10.15
N HIS A 388 -9.81 19.27 -10.09
CA HIS A 388 -9.14 18.75 -11.29
C HIS A 388 -10.14 18.19 -12.30
N LEU A 389 -11.11 17.41 -11.85
CA LEU A 389 -12.15 16.85 -12.72
C LEU A 389 -13.05 17.93 -13.36
N GLU A 390 -13.42 18.95 -12.59
CA GLU A 390 -14.19 20.11 -13.06
C GLU A 390 -13.41 20.88 -14.14
N ILE A 391 -12.14 21.19 -13.90
CA ILE A 391 -11.32 22.03 -14.80
C ILE A 391 -10.87 21.24 -16.04
N SER A 392 -10.31 20.05 -15.85
CA SER A 392 -9.67 19.28 -16.92
C SER A 392 -10.64 18.48 -17.77
N TYR A 393 -11.81 18.11 -17.22
CA TYR A 393 -12.80 17.28 -17.91
C TYR A 393 -14.18 17.91 -18.01
N ASN A 394 -14.33 19.17 -17.57
CA ASN A 394 -15.58 19.93 -17.63
C ASN A 394 -16.77 19.17 -16.99
N LEU A 395 -16.51 18.45 -15.90
CA LEU A 395 -17.55 17.74 -15.17
C LEU A 395 -18.39 18.70 -14.33
N SER A 396 -19.64 18.32 -14.05
CA SER A 396 -20.53 19.07 -13.15
C SER A 396 -19.82 19.40 -11.83
N PRO A 397 -19.97 20.61 -11.26
CA PRO A 397 -19.36 20.98 -9.99
C PRO A 397 -19.99 20.28 -8.77
N ARG A 398 -21.03 19.47 -8.98
CA ARG A 398 -21.70 18.69 -7.94
C ARG A 398 -21.66 17.21 -8.26
N ALA A 399 -20.88 16.46 -7.49
CA ALA A 399 -20.72 15.02 -7.62
C ALA A 399 -21.87 14.25 -6.95
N VAL A 400 -22.24 13.09 -7.50
CA VAL A 400 -23.02 12.09 -6.77
C VAL A 400 -22.08 11.17 -6.03
N MET A 401 -22.09 11.18 -4.70
CA MET A 401 -21.11 10.47 -3.88
C MET A 401 -21.60 9.07 -3.54
N PHE A 402 -20.85 8.04 -3.92
CA PHE A 402 -21.11 6.64 -3.56
C PHE A 402 -20.19 6.22 -2.41
N GLY A 403 -20.76 6.04 -1.21
CA GLY A 403 -20.03 5.70 0.02
C GLY A 403 -20.35 4.28 0.51
N PHE A 404 -19.60 3.29 0.02
CA PHE A 404 -19.82 1.87 0.36
C PHE A 404 -18.89 1.43 1.47
N SER A 405 -19.42 0.75 2.50
CA SER A 405 -18.64 0.25 3.63
C SER A 405 -17.77 1.38 4.21
N ARG A 406 -16.46 1.19 4.34
CA ARG A 406 -15.52 2.24 4.79
C ARG A 406 -15.56 3.53 3.95
N GLY A 407 -16.02 3.47 2.70
CA GLY A 407 -16.26 4.62 1.82
C GLY A 407 -17.28 5.61 2.41
N GLY A 408 -18.14 5.18 3.34
CA GLY A 408 -19.02 6.05 4.12
C GLY A 408 -18.26 7.14 4.90
N LEU A 409 -17.08 6.80 5.47
CA LEU A 409 -16.22 7.76 6.18
C LEU A 409 -15.81 8.92 5.27
N TYR A 410 -15.47 8.62 4.02
CA TYR A 410 -15.02 9.59 3.03
C TYR A 410 -16.19 10.41 2.48
N ALA A 411 -17.23 9.74 2.00
CA ALA A 411 -18.37 10.38 1.34
C ALA A 411 -19.08 11.38 2.27
N MET A 412 -19.34 10.98 3.51
CA MET A 412 -20.04 11.82 4.48
C MET A 412 -19.17 12.96 5.02
N ASN A 413 -17.90 12.70 5.35
CA ASN A 413 -17.01 13.77 5.79
C ASN A 413 -16.73 14.78 4.66
N TYR A 414 -16.64 14.32 3.42
CA TYR A 414 -16.52 15.21 2.25
C TYR A 414 -17.78 16.08 2.09
N ALA A 415 -18.97 15.48 2.15
CA ALA A 415 -20.24 16.21 2.05
C ALA A 415 -20.44 17.21 3.20
N ALA A 416 -19.97 16.89 4.41
CA ALA A 416 -20.00 17.81 5.55
C ALA A 416 -19.03 18.99 5.39
N ALA A 417 -17.88 18.79 4.74
CA ALA A 417 -16.89 19.84 4.50
C ALA A 417 -17.23 20.72 3.28
N TYR A 418 -17.77 20.11 2.23
CA TYR A 418 -18.05 20.76 0.94
C TYR A 418 -19.48 20.48 0.45
N PRO A 419 -20.53 20.84 1.21
CA PRO A 419 -21.90 20.49 0.88
C PRO A 419 -22.38 21.05 -0.47
N ASN A 420 -21.83 22.18 -0.90
CA ASN A 420 -22.18 22.80 -2.19
C ASN A 420 -21.58 22.10 -3.42
N ASN A 421 -20.61 21.20 -3.20
CA ASN A 421 -19.92 20.41 -4.23
C ASN A 421 -20.47 18.97 -4.33
N VAL A 422 -21.49 18.64 -3.53
CA VAL A 422 -22.15 17.34 -3.54
C VAL A 422 -23.60 17.53 -4.01
N ARG A 423 -24.04 16.69 -4.95
CA ARG A 423 -25.42 16.66 -5.43
C ARG A 423 -26.30 15.85 -4.48
N LEU A 424 -25.87 14.63 -4.17
CA LEU A 424 -26.52 13.70 -3.26
C LEU A 424 -25.54 12.62 -2.79
N LEU A 425 -25.96 11.87 -1.77
CA LEU A 425 -25.23 10.73 -1.22
C LEU A 425 -26.01 9.43 -1.48
N TYR A 426 -25.36 8.45 -2.11
CA TYR A 426 -25.78 7.06 -2.09
C TYR A 426 -24.80 6.26 -1.22
N LEU A 427 -25.29 5.73 -0.11
CA LEU A 427 -24.48 5.00 0.86
C LEU A 427 -24.92 3.53 0.88
N ASP A 428 -23.96 2.61 1.00
CA ASP A 428 -24.27 1.19 1.15
C ASP A 428 -23.50 0.57 2.31
N ALA A 429 -24.22 0.01 3.29
CA ALA A 429 -23.68 -0.46 4.57
C ALA A 429 -22.56 0.45 5.11
N PRO A 430 -22.80 1.77 5.21
CA PRO A 430 -21.73 2.74 5.37
C PRO A 430 -21.16 2.70 6.79
N VAL A 431 -19.83 2.72 6.88
CA VAL A 431 -19.15 3.03 8.14
C VAL A 431 -19.30 4.52 8.40
N LEU A 432 -19.91 4.86 9.53
CA LEU A 432 -20.18 6.23 9.94
C LEU A 432 -19.52 6.59 11.28
N ASP A 433 -18.90 5.63 11.95
CA ASP A 433 -18.14 5.82 13.19
C ASP A 433 -16.93 4.88 13.25
N ILE A 434 -15.72 5.44 13.41
CA ILE A 434 -14.48 4.66 13.47
C ILE A 434 -14.45 3.68 14.66
N ARG A 435 -15.24 3.95 15.71
CA ARG A 435 -15.37 3.07 16.88
C ARG A 435 -16.21 1.83 16.56
N SER A 436 -17.19 1.95 15.65
CA SER A 436 -17.95 0.80 15.13
C SER A 436 -17.04 -0.05 14.25
N TRP A 437 -16.55 0.52 13.15
CA TRP A 437 -15.49 -0.06 12.31
C TRP A 437 -14.48 1.03 11.94
N PRO A 438 -13.16 0.80 12.02
CA PRO A 438 -12.51 -0.49 12.30
C PRO A 438 -12.39 -0.85 13.79
N GLY A 439 -12.86 0.00 14.71
CA GLY A 439 -12.61 -0.14 16.14
C GLY A 439 -13.23 -1.36 16.83
N GLY A 440 -14.36 -1.88 16.33
CA GLY A 440 -15.04 -3.03 16.96
C GLY A 440 -15.40 -2.79 18.43
N LYS A 441 -15.69 -1.53 18.79
CA LYS A 441 -16.00 -1.12 20.18
C LYS A 441 -17.49 -1.25 20.52
N GLY A 442 -18.30 -1.64 19.54
CA GLY A 442 -19.70 -2.06 19.68
C GLY A 442 -19.85 -3.58 19.45
N GLN A 443 -20.86 -3.95 18.69
CA GLN A 443 -21.17 -5.31 18.22
C GLN A 443 -20.45 -5.67 16.91
N GLY A 444 -19.90 -4.69 16.20
CA GLY A 444 -19.16 -4.92 14.96
C GLY A 444 -17.89 -5.74 15.19
N GLN A 445 -17.53 -6.58 14.22
CA GLN A 445 -16.34 -7.45 14.29
C GLN A 445 -15.01 -6.67 14.41
N GLY A 446 -14.98 -5.42 13.95
CA GLY A 446 -13.78 -4.60 13.89
C GLY A 446 -12.72 -5.13 12.91
N SER A 447 -11.58 -4.45 12.88
CA SER A 447 -10.38 -4.86 12.16
C SER A 447 -9.15 -4.36 12.93
N PRO A 448 -8.49 -5.20 13.75
CA PRO A 448 -7.41 -4.74 14.62
C PRO A 448 -6.27 -4.01 13.91
N LYS A 449 -5.86 -4.48 12.72
CA LYS A 449 -4.80 -3.84 11.93
C LYS A 449 -5.26 -2.49 11.36
N ASP A 450 -6.49 -2.39 10.86
CA ASP A 450 -7.02 -1.11 10.38
C ASP A 450 -7.29 -0.14 11.55
N TRP A 451 -7.68 -0.65 12.73
CA TRP A 451 -7.87 0.17 13.94
C TRP A 451 -6.59 0.85 14.37
N GLU A 452 -5.49 0.11 14.41
CA GLU A 452 -4.16 0.67 14.68
C GLU A 452 -3.77 1.78 13.70
N LYS A 453 -3.94 1.53 12.39
CA LYS A 453 -3.67 2.54 11.35
C LYS A 453 -4.57 3.76 11.52
N CYS A 454 -5.85 3.54 11.77
CA CYS A 454 -6.85 4.60 11.99
C CYS A 454 -6.48 5.48 13.19
N LEU A 455 -6.14 4.87 14.32
CA LEU A 455 -5.71 5.58 15.53
C LEU A 455 -4.50 6.48 15.25
N ALA A 456 -3.47 5.98 14.57
CA ALA A 456 -2.29 6.77 14.25
C ALA A 456 -2.57 7.91 13.27
N ILE A 457 -3.39 7.67 12.24
CA ILE A 457 -3.81 8.70 11.28
C ILE A 457 -4.55 9.83 11.99
N TYR A 458 -5.41 9.52 12.96
CA TYR A 458 -6.12 10.52 13.74
C TYR A 458 -5.33 11.07 14.94
N GLY A 459 -4.14 10.52 15.23
CA GLY A 459 -3.31 10.96 16.37
C GLY A 459 -3.95 10.67 17.73
N ILE A 460 -4.73 9.59 17.82
CA ILE A 460 -5.47 9.17 19.02
C ILE A 460 -5.03 7.76 19.45
N ASN A 461 -5.50 7.31 20.61
CA ASN A 461 -5.31 5.95 21.12
C ASN A 461 -6.65 5.36 21.58
N ASP A 462 -6.69 4.10 22.02
CA ASP A 462 -7.93 3.45 22.46
C ASP A 462 -8.71 4.22 23.55
N GLU A 463 -8.02 4.95 24.43
CA GLU A 463 -8.68 5.72 25.49
C GLU A 463 -9.27 7.02 24.91
N THR A 464 -8.47 7.79 24.18
CA THR A 464 -8.93 9.06 23.60
C THR A 464 -9.94 8.86 22.47
N ALA A 465 -9.94 7.70 21.82
CA ALA A 465 -10.92 7.31 20.82
C ALA A 465 -12.36 7.31 21.34
N LYS A 466 -12.59 7.04 22.63
CA LYS A 466 -13.94 7.04 23.22
C LYS A 466 -14.63 8.39 23.08
N GLY A 467 -13.86 9.47 23.22
CA GLY A 467 -14.31 10.85 23.09
C GLY A 467 -13.97 11.49 21.73
N PHE A 468 -13.56 10.70 20.73
CA PHE A 468 -13.21 11.23 19.42
C PHE A 468 -14.42 11.91 18.76
N TYR A 469 -14.17 13.09 18.20
CA TYR A 469 -15.12 13.90 17.43
C TYR A 469 -14.54 14.17 16.05
N GLY A 470 -15.25 13.75 15.02
CA GLY A 470 -14.77 13.77 13.64
C GLY A 470 -15.30 12.61 12.79
N ASN A 471 -16.18 11.79 13.36
CA ASN A 471 -16.89 10.78 12.62
C ASN A 471 -17.96 11.43 11.74
N PRO A 472 -18.38 10.77 10.64
CA PRO A 472 -19.58 11.15 9.90
C PRO A 472 -20.81 11.45 10.76
N LEU A 473 -21.06 10.62 11.79
CA LEU A 473 -22.18 10.83 12.72
C LEU A 473 -22.07 12.15 13.50
N ASP A 474 -20.87 12.68 13.71
CA ASP A 474 -20.64 13.94 14.43
C ASP A 474 -20.96 15.16 13.56
N HIS A 475 -21.20 14.99 12.26
CA HIS A 475 -21.36 16.10 11.30
C HIS A 475 -22.71 16.10 10.56
N ILE A 476 -23.68 15.33 11.07
CA ILE A 476 -25.01 15.17 10.47
C ILE A 476 -25.76 16.52 10.35
N ASP A 477 -25.55 17.44 11.29
CA ASP A 477 -26.17 18.77 11.31
C ASP A 477 -25.81 19.60 10.08
N LYS A 478 -24.54 19.55 9.66
CA LYS A 478 -24.05 20.22 8.44
C LYS A 478 -24.71 19.66 7.19
N ILE A 479 -24.83 18.33 7.10
CA ILE A 479 -25.45 17.65 5.96
C ILE A 479 -26.95 17.94 5.90
N ALA A 480 -27.64 17.88 7.04
CA ALA A 480 -29.07 18.17 7.12
C ALA A 480 -29.39 19.63 6.73
N SER A 481 -28.56 20.57 7.19
CA SER A 481 -28.73 22.01 6.91
C SER A 481 -28.47 22.34 5.43
N ALA A 482 -27.63 21.55 4.74
CA ALA A 482 -27.44 21.64 3.30
C ALA A 482 -28.58 21.00 2.49
N LEU A 483 -29.54 20.33 3.14
CA LEU A 483 -30.67 19.63 2.52
C LEU A 483 -30.23 18.60 1.47
N LEU A 484 -29.06 17.99 1.67
CA LEU A 484 -28.53 16.96 0.76
C LEU A 484 -29.45 15.73 0.78
N PRO A 485 -29.90 15.25 -0.39
CA PRO A 485 -30.60 13.97 -0.50
C PRO A 485 -29.67 12.82 -0.14
N ILE A 486 -30.14 11.90 0.70
CA ILE A 486 -29.39 10.72 1.11
C ILE A 486 -30.22 9.47 0.82
N MET A 487 -29.65 8.53 0.10
CA MET A 487 -30.17 7.18 -0.02
C MET A 487 -29.21 6.21 0.67
N VAL A 488 -29.73 5.32 1.50
CA VAL A 488 -28.94 4.27 2.15
C VAL A 488 -29.50 2.90 1.81
N VAL A 489 -28.67 1.98 1.33
CA VAL A 489 -28.98 0.56 1.21
C VAL A 489 -28.18 -0.20 2.26
N VAL A 490 -28.81 -1.08 3.04
CA VAL A 490 -28.13 -1.74 4.17
C VAL A 490 -28.77 -3.08 4.52
N GLY A 491 -27.97 -4.04 4.96
CA GLY A 491 -28.46 -5.29 5.54
C GLY A 491 -28.78 -5.12 7.03
N ASP A 492 -29.89 -5.69 7.50
CA ASP A 492 -30.28 -5.61 8.92
C ASP A 492 -29.49 -6.55 9.85
N ARG A 493 -28.65 -7.44 9.28
CA ARG A 493 -27.79 -8.37 10.01
C ARG A 493 -26.30 -8.14 9.76
N ASP A 494 -25.93 -6.94 9.35
CA ASP A 494 -24.52 -6.59 9.11
C ASP A 494 -23.70 -6.73 10.41
N ARG A 495 -22.76 -7.67 10.41
CA ARG A 495 -21.84 -7.94 11.54
C ARG A 495 -20.52 -7.18 11.42
N VAL A 496 -20.22 -6.61 10.26
CA VAL A 496 -19.00 -5.82 10.03
C VAL A 496 -19.26 -4.36 10.37
N VAL A 497 -20.38 -3.82 9.88
CA VAL A 497 -20.84 -2.45 10.06
C VAL A 497 -22.29 -2.46 10.57
N PRO A 498 -22.52 -2.70 11.88
CA PRO A 498 -23.87 -2.90 12.39
C PRO A 498 -24.81 -1.74 12.09
N PHE A 499 -26.02 -2.09 11.61
CA PHE A 499 -27.08 -1.15 11.26
C PHE A 499 -27.40 -0.18 12.40
N GLU A 500 -27.54 -0.72 13.62
CA GLU A 500 -27.88 0.04 14.83
C GLU A 500 -26.79 1.02 15.28
N GLU A 501 -25.53 0.79 14.90
CA GLU A 501 -24.40 1.65 15.24
C GLU A 501 -24.16 2.75 14.20
N ASN A 502 -24.71 2.60 12.99
CA ASN A 502 -24.41 3.46 11.85
C ASN A 502 -25.72 4.02 11.24
N THR A 503 -26.36 3.26 10.36
CA THR A 503 -27.50 3.75 9.56
C THR A 503 -28.71 4.14 10.41
N ALA A 504 -29.04 3.38 11.46
CA ALA A 504 -30.18 3.71 12.33
C ALA A 504 -30.00 5.09 12.99
N ILE A 505 -28.79 5.37 13.47
CA ILE A 505 -28.44 6.66 14.10
C ILE A 505 -28.50 7.79 13.06
N LEU A 506 -27.94 7.56 11.87
CA LEU A 506 -27.99 8.52 10.78
C LEU A 506 -29.44 8.87 10.40
N GLU A 507 -30.27 7.86 10.19
CA GLU A 507 -31.68 8.03 9.80
C GLU A 507 -32.46 8.81 10.85
N ALA A 508 -32.41 8.37 12.10
CA ALA A 508 -33.13 9.03 13.19
C ALA A 508 -32.75 10.52 13.30
N ARG A 509 -31.44 10.82 13.21
CA ARG A 509 -30.94 12.20 13.34
C ARG A 509 -31.27 13.06 12.13
N ILE A 510 -31.08 12.58 10.90
CA ILE A 510 -31.45 13.34 9.69
C ILE A 510 -32.96 13.64 9.70
N ARG A 511 -33.81 12.65 10.04
CA ARG A 511 -35.27 12.87 10.14
C ARG A 511 -35.63 13.88 11.22
N SER A 512 -35.00 13.83 12.39
CA SER A 512 -35.24 14.80 13.47
C SER A 512 -34.90 16.24 13.06
N LEU A 513 -33.92 16.40 12.16
CA LEU A 513 -33.50 17.67 11.58
C LEU A 513 -34.25 18.03 10.29
N LYS A 514 -35.29 17.27 9.94
CA LYS A 514 -36.11 17.45 8.72
C LYS A 514 -35.32 17.37 7.42
N GLY A 515 -34.19 16.65 7.41
CA GLY A 515 -33.42 16.39 6.19
C GLY A 515 -34.04 15.29 5.32
N ASN A 516 -33.52 15.13 4.10
CA ASN A 516 -34.03 14.18 3.11
C ASN A 516 -33.23 12.87 3.14
N ILE A 517 -33.82 11.82 3.74
CA ILE A 517 -33.23 10.48 3.76
C ILE A 517 -34.24 9.39 3.38
N GLN A 518 -33.80 8.47 2.54
CA GLN A 518 -34.46 7.22 2.21
C GLN A 518 -33.56 6.05 2.59
N VAL A 519 -34.07 5.11 3.39
CA VAL A 519 -33.34 3.90 3.80
C VAL A 519 -34.04 2.68 3.23
N LEU A 520 -33.29 1.84 2.51
CA LEU A 520 -33.72 0.54 2.01
C LEU A 520 -32.99 -0.55 2.80
N VAL A 521 -33.74 -1.24 3.64
CA VAL A 521 -33.22 -2.34 4.47
C VAL A 521 -33.42 -3.66 3.72
N LYS A 522 -32.34 -4.43 3.56
CA LYS A 522 -32.33 -5.79 3.01
C LYS A 522 -32.50 -6.81 4.15
N PRO A 523 -33.67 -7.46 4.31
CA PRO A 523 -33.92 -8.33 5.46
C PRO A 523 -33.07 -9.59 5.43
N GLY A 524 -32.46 -9.92 6.57
CA GLY A 524 -31.62 -11.09 6.75
C GLY A 524 -30.21 -11.00 6.14
N ILE A 525 -29.83 -9.89 5.52
CA ILE A 525 -28.57 -9.72 4.81
C ILE A 525 -27.48 -9.18 5.74
N ASP A 526 -26.28 -9.77 5.65
CA ASP A 526 -25.07 -9.33 6.36
C ASP A 526 -24.42 -8.14 5.61
N HIS A 527 -23.12 -7.88 5.81
CA HIS A 527 -22.40 -6.80 5.11
C HIS A 527 -22.44 -6.91 3.58
N HIS A 528 -22.43 -8.14 3.07
CA HIS A 528 -22.49 -8.44 1.65
C HIS A 528 -23.75 -9.28 1.33
N PRO A 529 -24.28 -9.19 0.10
CA PRO A 529 -23.79 -8.37 -1.01
C PRO A 529 -24.06 -6.88 -0.83
N HIS A 530 -23.17 -6.01 -1.33
CA HIS A 530 -23.44 -4.58 -1.43
C HIS A 530 -24.36 -4.27 -2.62
N SER A 531 -24.95 -3.08 -2.62
CA SER A 531 -25.87 -2.56 -3.61
C SER A 531 -27.17 -3.36 -3.73
N LEU A 532 -27.97 -3.01 -4.74
CA LEU A 532 -29.09 -3.77 -5.26
C LEU A 532 -28.71 -4.30 -6.65
N GLU A 533 -28.97 -5.57 -6.91
CA GLU A 533 -28.76 -6.16 -8.26
C GLU A 533 -29.67 -5.50 -9.29
N ASP A 534 -30.91 -5.18 -8.90
CA ASP A 534 -31.78 -4.27 -9.64
C ASP A 534 -31.46 -2.82 -9.21
N PRO A 535 -30.76 -2.04 -10.05
CA PRO A 535 -30.33 -0.70 -9.67
C PRO A 535 -31.45 0.33 -9.75
N GLU A 536 -32.60 0.02 -10.35
CA GLU A 536 -33.65 0.99 -10.68
C GLU A 536 -34.06 1.90 -9.51
N PRO A 537 -34.26 1.40 -8.27
CA PRO A 537 -34.59 2.28 -7.14
C PRO A 537 -33.53 3.35 -6.85
N ILE A 538 -32.25 3.02 -7.09
CA ILE A 538 -31.12 3.91 -6.90
C ILE A 538 -31.06 4.93 -8.04
N ILE A 539 -31.23 4.48 -9.28
CA ILE A 539 -31.24 5.33 -10.48
C ILE A 539 -32.37 6.36 -10.41
N GLU A 540 -33.58 5.94 -10.06
CA GLU A 540 -34.73 6.84 -9.93
C GLU A 540 -34.54 7.88 -8.82
N PHE A 541 -33.94 7.49 -7.70
CA PHE A 541 -33.58 8.44 -6.65
C PHE A 541 -32.57 9.49 -7.15
N ILE A 542 -31.55 9.05 -7.89
CA ILE A 542 -30.51 9.94 -8.46
C ILE A 542 -31.07 10.87 -9.53
N LYS A 543 -32.00 10.40 -10.37
CA LYS A 543 -32.63 11.23 -11.41
C LYS A 543 -33.56 12.29 -10.83
N LYS A 544 -34.30 11.93 -9.78
CA LYS A 544 -35.26 12.80 -9.11
C LYS A 544 -34.60 14.03 -8.46
N HIS A 545 -33.34 13.91 -8.05
CA HIS A 545 -32.60 14.89 -7.25
C HIS A 545 -31.40 15.45 -8.01
#